data_AF-A0A3C0FXX2-F1
#
_entry.id   AF-A0A3C0FXX2-F1
#
_cell.length_a   1.000
_cell.length_b   1.000
_cell.length_c   1.000
_cell.angle_alpha   90.00
_cell.angle_beta   90.00
_cell.angle_gamma   90.00
#
_symmetry.space_group_name_H-M   'P 1'
#
loop_
_entity.id
_entity.type
_entity.pdbx_description
1 polymer ?
#
loop_
_entity_poly.entity_id
_entity_poly.type
_entity_poly.pdbx_seq_one_letter_code
_entity_poly.pdbx_strand_id
1 'polypeptide(L)'
;MFWSRKSVKSDNAKATAVSGSAQPTDGGASGPRLITTNKGLVAHNLGKSFKKRPVLKDVSVSVQRGEAVGLLGPNGAGKTTSFYIITGLIAADRGTISLDGRDITMMPMYQRARMGIGYLPQEASIFRGMTVEQNIMAVLEVVEDDRIKREQSLEDLLAEFAIEHLRRTPALALSGGERRRCEIARALAAHPNFVLLDEPL
;
A
#
# COMPACT_ATOMS: atom_id res chain seq x y z
N MET A 1 -18.70 -26.07 -16.94
CA MET A 1 -18.82 -25.09 -18.05
C MET A 1 -17.42 -24.52 -18.28
N PHE A 2 -16.84 -24.84 -19.44
CA PHE A 2 -15.48 -24.56 -19.98
C PHE A 2 -15.09 -23.06 -19.95
N TRP A 3 -13.84 -22.56 -20.01
CA TRP A 3 -12.40 -22.95 -19.95
C TRP A 3 -11.65 -21.60 -19.80
N SER A 4 -10.45 -21.45 -19.25
CA SER A 4 -9.19 -21.61 -20.00
C SER A 4 -7.96 -21.36 -19.11
N ARG A 5 -7.03 -22.31 -19.13
CA ARG A 5 -5.65 -22.19 -18.63
C ARG A 5 -4.83 -21.37 -19.61
N LYS A 6 -4.05 -20.40 -19.11
CA LYS A 6 -2.77 -20.03 -19.74
C LYS A 6 -1.64 -20.04 -18.72
N SER A 7 -0.71 -20.95 -19.00
CA SER A 7 0.58 -21.16 -18.39
C SER A 7 1.46 -19.90 -18.50
N VAL A 8 2.09 -19.52 -17.39
CA VAL A 8 3.18 -18.55 -17.38
C VAL A 8 4.42 -19.25 -17.94
N LYS A 9 4.83 -18.87 -19.15
CA LYS A 9 6.16 -19.18 -19.69
C LYS A 9 7.13 -18.12 -19.21
N SER A 10 8.22 -18.56 -18.58
CA SER A 10 9.46 -17.81 -18.52
C SER A 10 10.12 -17.90 -19.90
N ASP A 11 10.16 -16.81 -20.65
CA ASP A 11 11.08 -16.68 -21.78
C ASP A 11 11.42 -15.21 -22.02
N ASN A 12 12.70 -14.98 -22.25
CA ASN A 12 13.31 -13.73 -22.67
C ASN A 12 12.52 -13.06 -23.81
N ALA A 13 12.06 -11.83 -23.60
CA ALA A 13 11.58 -10.97 -24.67
C ALA A 13 12.12 -9.56 -24.49
N LYS A 14 13.03 -9.17 -25.39
CA LYS A 14 13.37 -7.76 -25.65
C LYS A 14 12.10 -7.04 -26.08
N ALA A 15 11.68 -6.02 -25.34
CA ALA A 15 10.66 -5.08 -25.79
C ALA A 15 11.34 -3.81 -26.29
N THR A 16 11.50 -3.71 -27.60
CA THR A 16 11.88 -2.49 -28.30
C THR A 16 10.66 -1.56 -28.33
N ALA A 17 10.66 -0.50 -27.55
CA ALA A 17 9.68 0.58 -27.68
C ALA A 17 10.16 1.56 -28.74
N VAL A 18 9.46 1.62 -29.87
CA VAL A 18 9.65 2.66 -30.89
C VAL A 18 9.03 3.95 -30.36
N SER A 19 9.85 4.89 -29.92
CA SER A 19 9.43 6.26 -29.60
C SER A 19 9.46 7.11 -30.88
N GLY A 20 8.31 7.26 -31.53
CA GLY A 20 8.11 8.31 -32.51
C GLY A 20 8.11 9.67 -31.80
N SER A 21 9.14 10.48 -32.04
CA SER A 21 9.21 11.85 -31.55
C SER A 21 8.45 12.77 -32.50
N ALA A 22 7.22 13.13 -32.11
CA ALA A 22 6.51 14.26 -32.69
C ALA A 22 6.55 15.41 -31.68
N GLN A 23 7.32 16.46 -31.99
CA GLN A 23 7.25 17.72 -31.25
C GLN A 23 5.87 18.36 -31.45
N PRO A 24 5.19 18.84 -30.39
CA PRO A 24 3.96 19.59 -30.57
C PRO A 24 4.32 21.04 -30.91
N THR A 25 3.83 21.50 -32.06
CA THR A 25 3.79 22.91 -32.44
C THR A 25 2.76 23.64 -31.56
N ASP A 26 3.15 24.82 -31.08
CA ASP A 26 2.29 25.73 -30.33
C ASP A 26 1.11 26.20 -31.20
N GLY A 27 -0.10 25.85 -30.75
CA GLY A 27 -1.36 26.31 -31.34
C GLY A 27 -2.44 26.30 -30.28
N GLY A 28 -2.91 27.50 -29.90
CA GLY A 28 -3.88 27.71 -28.83
C GLY A 28 -5.23 27.02 -29.10
N ALA A 29 -5.68 26.23 -28.13
CA ALA A 29 -7.07 25.78 -28.03
C ALA A 29 -7.45 25.66 -26.54
N SER A 30 -8.29 26.58 -26.08
CA SER A 30 -8.94 26.53 -24.76
C SER A 30 -10.14 25.60 -24.84
N GLY A 31 -9.88 24.30 -24.70
CA GLY A 31 -10.88 23.25 -24.51
C GLY A 31 -10.62 22.53 -23.18
N PRO A 32 -11.64 21.86 -22.60
CA PRO A 32 -11.44 21.04 -21.40
C PRO A 32 -10.37 19.99 -21.68
N ARG A 33 -9.20 20.18 -21.07
CA ARG A 33 -8.05 19.28 -21.21
C ARG A 33 -8.19 18.20 -20.14
N LEU A 34 -8.25 16.93 -20.57
CA LEU A 34 -8.17 15.81 -19.66
C LEU A 34 -6.75 15.84 -19.05
N ILE A 35 -6.63 16.30 -17.80
CA ILE A 35 -5.39 16.22 -17.04
C ILE A 35 -5.23 14.74 -16.66
N THR A 36 -4.70 13.93 -17.58
CA THR A 36 -4.55 12.47 -17.42
C THR A 36 -3.45 12.07 -16.45
N THR A 37 -2.71 13.01 -15.87
CA THR A 37 -1.65 12.67 -14.90
C THR A 37 -2.24 12.55 -13.50
N ASN A 38 -3.00 11.48 -13.27
CA ASN A 38 -3.29 11.02 -11.91
C ASN A 38 -2.05 10.30 -11.37
N LYS A 39 -1.03 11.10 -11.01
CA LYS A 39 0.22 10.60 -10.47
C LYS A 39 -0.07 9.83 -9.18
N GLY A 40 0.72 8.82 -8.91
CA GLY A 40 0.54 8.00 -7.71
C GLY A 40 1.85 7.36 -7.28
N LEU A 41 1.76 6.14 -6.79
CA LEU A 41 2.91 5.39 -6.28
C LEU A 41 3.57 4.61 -7.42
N VAL A 42 4.86 4.87 -7.67
CA VAL A 42 5.64 4.17 -8.70
C VAL A 42 6.90 3.59 -8.08
N ALA A 43 7.06 2.28 -8.16
CA ALA A 43 8.28 1.56 -7.88
C ALA A 43 8.88 1.07 -9.20
N HIS A 44 10.11 1.44 -9.51
CA HIS A 44 10.75 1.15 -10.79
C HIS A 44 12.03 0.36 -10.60
N ASN A 45 12.10 -0.82 -11.22
CA ASN A 45 13.26 -1.72 -11.26
C ASN A 45 13.82 -2.06 -9.86
N LEU A 46 12.93 -2.35 -8.91
CA LEU A 46 13.32 -2.77 -7.57
C LEU A 46 14.12 -4.06 -7.61
N GLY A 47 15.27 -4.06 -6.95
CA GLY A 47 16.08 -5.24 -6.74
C GLY A 47 16.56 -5.34 -5.30
N LYS A 48 16.63 -6.57 -4.80
CA LYS A 48 17.06 -6.86 -3.43
C LYS A 48 17.68 -8.24 -3.33
N SER A 49 18.80 -8.32 -2.62
CA SER A 49 19.51 -9.54 -2.28
C SER A 49 19.75 -9.61 -0.77
N PHE A 50 19.62 -10.80 -0.19
CA PHE A 50 20.01 -11.08 1.19
C PHE A 50 21.12 -12.11 1.20
N LYS A 51 22.24 -11.83 1.89
CA LYS A 51 23.40 -12.73 1.97
C LYS A 51 23.82 -13.28 0.58
N LYS A 52 23.89 -12.41 -0.43
CA LYS A 52 24.18 -12.72 -1.85
C LYS A 52 23.11 -13.54 -2.61
N ARG A 53 21.98 -13.89 -1.97
CA ARG A 53 20.85 -14.54 -2.65
C ARG A 53 19.87 -13.47 -3.16
N PRO A 54 19.67 -13.35 -4.49
CA PRO A 54 18.70 -12.41 -5.03
C PRO A 54 17.28 -12.85 -4.70
N VAL A 55 16.49 -11.95 -4.11
CA VAL A 55 15.07 -12.15 -3.79
C VAL A 55 14.19 -11.37 -4.76
N LEU A 56 14.57 -10.14 -5.11
CA LEU A 56 13.91 -9.34 -6.15
C LEU A 56 14.84 -9.10 -7.32
N LYS A 57 14.31 -9.34 -8.53
CA LYS A 57 15.01 -9.13 -9.79
C LYS A 57 14.15 -8.24 -10.68
N ASP A 58 14.37 -6.92 -10.60
CA ASP A 58 13.80 -5.90 -11.49
C ASP A 58 12.27 -5.87 -11.48
N VAL A 59 11.71 -5.61 -10.30
CA VAL A 59 10.26 -5.46 -10.11
C VAL A 59 9.85 -4.00 -10.32
N SER A 60 8.91 -3.77 -11.23
CA SER A 60 8.29 -2.47 -11.46
C SER A 60 6.79 -2.55 -11.21
N VAL A 61 6.25 -1.59 -10.45
CA VAL A 61 4.84 -1.46 -10.12
C VAL A 61 4.47 0.02 -10.18
N SER A 62 3.31 0.32 -10.76
CA SER A 62 2.73 1.66 -10.76
C SER A 62 1.28 1.55 -10.32
N VAL A 63 0.87 2.42 -9.40
CA VAL A 63 -0.49 2.49 -8.87
C VAL A 63 -0.94 3.95 -8.92
N GLN A 64 -1.99 4.23 -9.67
CA GLN A 64 -2.63 5.54 -9.71
C GLN A 64 -3.56 5.73 -8.51
N ARG A 65 -3.91 6.97 -8.19
CA ARG A 65 -4.85 7.22 -7.08
C ARG A 65 -6.23 6.69 -7.45
N GLY A 66 -6.84 5.95 -6.51
CA GLY A 66 -8.12 5.28 -6.72
C GLY A 66 -8.01 3.97 -7.51
N GLU A 67 -6.81 3.56 -7.91
CA GLU A 67 -6.58 2.27 -8.55
C GLU A 67 -6.35 1.17 -7.49
N ALA A 68 -6.90 -0.03 -7.75
CA ALA A 68 -6.61 -1.22 -6.98
C ALA A 68 -5.73 -2.17 -7.82
N VAL A 69 -4.53 -2.49 -7.32
CA VAL A 69 -3.56 -3.36 -8.00
C VAL A 69 -3.23 -4.56 -7.12
N GLY A 70 -3.35 -5.77 -7.68
CA GLY A 70 -2.97 -7.01 -7.01
C GLY A 70 -1.57 -7.48 -7.39
N LEU A 71 -0.68 -7.64 -6.41
CA LEU A 71 0.62 -8.28 -6.61
C LEU A 71 0.51 -9.79 -6.31
N LEU A 72 0.43 -10.60 -7.36
CA LEU A 72 0.23 -12.05 -7.25
C LEU A 72 1.49 -12.82 -7.64
N GLY A 73 1.75 -13.94 -6.96
CA GLY A 73 2.90 -14.80 -7.23
C GLY A 73 3.04 -15.90 -6.18
N PRO A 74 3.87 -16.93 -6.43
CA PRO A 74 4.07 -18.02 -5.48
C PRO A 74 4.70 -17.55 -4.16
N ASN A 75 4.68 -18.42 -3.15
CA ASN A 75 5.38 -18.17 -1.89
C ASN A 75 6.89 -18.02 -2.17
N GLY A 76 7.50 -17.00 -1.58
CA GLY A 76 8.91 -16.68 -1.82
C GLY A 76 9.20 -15.90 -3.11
N ALA A 77 8.17 -15.47 -3.87
CA ALA A 77 8.37 -14.61 -5.04
C ALA A 77 8.85 -13.17 -4.69
N GLY A 78 8.88 -12.81 -3.41
CA GLY A 78 9.32 -11.49 -2.94
C GLY A 78 8.20 -10.44 -2.84
N LYS A 79 6.93 -10.84 -2.78
CA LYS A 79 5.78 -9.92 -2.60
C LYS A 79 5.96 -9.04 -1.36
N THR A 80 6.07 -9.67 -0.19
CA THR A 80 6.33 -9.01 1.10
C THR A 80 7.63 -8.20 1.07
N THR A 81 8.69 -8.70 0.43
CA THR A 81 9.94 -7.93 0.25
C THR A 81 9.73 -6.65 -0.55
N SER A 82 8.90 -6.70 -1.59
CA SER A 82 8.56 -5.52 -2.40
C SER A 82 7.77 -4.52 -1.56
N PHE A 83 6.84 -5.00 -0.73
CA PHE A 83 6.05 -4.17 0.18
C PHE A 83 6.97 -3.50 1.21
N TYR A 84 7.89 -4.23 1.83
CA TYR A 84 8.88 -3.68 2.77
C TYR A 84 9.76 -2.59 2.15
N ILE A 85 10.09 -2.73 0.87
CA ILE A 85 10.86 -1.71 0.15
C ILE A 85 10.03 -0.46 -0.12
N ILE A 86 8.78 -0.65 -0.55
CA ILE A 86 7.84 0.45 -0.83
C ILE A 86 7.49 1.22 0.45
N THR A 87 7.29 0.52 1.57
CA THR A 87 6.98 1.15 2.87
C THR A 87 8.21 1.75 3.54
N GLY A 88 9.42 1.43 3.08
CA GLY A 88 10.67 1.92 3.66
C GLY A 88 11.11 1.17 4.92
N LEU A 89 10.57 -0.04 5.16
CA LEU A 89 11.05 -0.97 6.20
C LEU A 89 12.43 -1.54 5.86
N ILE A 90 12.71 -1.76 4.57
CA ILE A 90 14.01 -2.25 4.08
C ILE A 90 14.42 -1.40 2.87
N ALA A 91 15.68 -1.01 2.78
CA ALA A 91 16.19 -0.30 1.60
C ALA A 91 16.29 -1.23 0.38
N ALA A 92 15.96 -0.75 -0.81
CA ALA A 92 16.27 -1.45 -2.06
C ALA A 92 17.79 -1.46 -2.31
N ASP A 93 18.30 -2.49 -2.98
CA ASP A 93 19.70 -2.47 -3.46
C ASP A 93 19.82 -1.73 -4.80
N ARG A 94 18.73 -1.68 -5.58
CA ARG A 94 18.59 -0.95 -6.83
C ARG A 94 17.15 -0.57 -7.09
N GLY A 95 16.95 0.37 -8.01
CA GLY A 95 15.64 0.89 -8.39
C GLY A 95 15.28 2.18 -7.66
N THR A 96 14.12 2.73 -7.98
CA THR A 96 13.62 3.97 -7.40
C THR A 96 12.16 3.83 -7.02
N ILE A 97 11.73 4.65 -6.07
CA ILE A 97 10.36 4.70 -5.57
C ILE A 97 9.96 6.17 -5.55
N SER A 98 8.85 6.50 -6.19
CA SER A 98 8.29 7.84 -6.18
C SER A 98 6.83 7.83 -5.80
N LEU A 99 6.39 8.89 -5.14
CA LEU A 99 5.00 9.14 -4.78
C LEU A 99 4.60 10.50 -5.33
N ASP A 100 3.60 10.53 -6.19
CA ASP A 100 3.16 11.71 -6.95
C ASP A 100 4.29 12.41 -7.73
N GLY A 101 5.30 11.62 -8.14
CA GLY A 101 6.50 12.11 -8.83
C GLY A 101 7.60 12.64 -7.92
N ARG A 102 7.43 12.62 -6.60
CA ARG A 102 8.49 12.90 -5.63
C ARG A 102 9.25 11.62 -5.32
N ASP A 103 10.57 11.62 -5.49
CA ASP A 103 11.43 10.49 -5.09
C ASP A 103 11.41 10.32 -3.57
N ILE A 104 11.06 9.12 -3.11
CA ILE A 104 11.01 8.72 -1.70
C ILE A 104 11.95 7.54 -1.40
N THR A 105 12.80 7.14 -2.35
CA THR A 105 13.64 5.93 -2.30
C THR A 105 14.48 5.82 -1.02
N MET A 106 15.05 6.94 -0.57
CA MET A 106 15.89 7.01 0.64
C MET A 106 15.12 7.44 1.90
N MET A 107 13.83 7.72 1.81
CA MET A 107 13.05 8.15 2.95
C MET A 107 12.76 6.98 3.90
N PRO A 108 12.94 7.17 5.22
CA PRO A 108 12.55 6.17 6.21
C PRO A 108 11.03 6.02 6.28
N MET A 109 10.57 4.88 6.81
CA MET A 109 9.15 4.52 6.89
C MET A 109 8.24 5.62 7.46
N TYR A 110 8.63 6.27 8.56
CA TYR A 110 7.78 7.27 9.20
C TYR A 110 7.51 8.50 8.30
N GLN A 111 8.47 8.87 7.43
CA GLN A 111 8.27 9.97 6.49
C GLN A 111 7.32 9.56 5.37
N ARG A 112 7.44 8.32 4.89
CA ARG A 112 6.53 7.76 3.89
C ARG A 112 5.11 7.63 4.41
N ALA A 113 4.96 7.22 5.67
CA ALA A 113 3.66 7.16 6.35
C ALA A 113 2.98 8.53 6.43
N ARG A 114 3.72 9.59 6.79
CA ARG A 114 3.22 10.98 6.78
C ARG A 114 2.86 11.50 5.39
N MET A 115 3.41 10.91 4.35
CA MET A 115 3.03 11.19 2.96
C MET A 115 1.83 10.35 2.49
N GLY A 116 1.21 9.58 3.39
CA GLY A 116 0.00 8.82 3.13
C GLY A 116 0.22 7.38 2.66
N ILE A 117 1.40 6.78 2.90
CA ILE A 117 1.61 5.35 2.64
C ILE A 117 1.28 4.55 3.92
N GLY A 118 0.15 3.83 3.90
CA GLY A 118 -0.26 2.86 4.92
C GLY A 118 0.17 1.43 4.58
N TYR A 119 0.38 0.62 5.62
CA TYR A 119 0.75 -0.79 5.47
C TYR A 119 0.01 -1.66 6.48
N LEU A 120 -0.63 -2.71 5.99
CA LEU A 120 -1.23 -3.78 6.79
C LEU A 120 -0.45 -5.08 6.52
N PRO A 121 0.31 -5.59 7.49
CA PRO A 121 1.05 -6.84 7.33
C PRO A 121 0.14 -8.07 7.29
N GLN A 122 0.70 -9.17 6.78
CA GLN A 122 0.09 -10.50 6.79
C GLN A 122 0.02 -11.06 8.23
N GLU A 123 1.11 -10.89 9.00
CA GLU A 123 1.14 -11.30 10.41
C GLU A 123 0.34 -10.36 11.31
N ALA A 124 -0.15 -10.87 12.44
CA ALA A 124 -0.93 -10.10 13.39
C ALA A 124 -0.16 -8.88 13.89
N SER A 125 -0.75 -7.70 13.70
CA SER A 125 -0.19 -6.39 14.07
C SER A 125 -0.94 -5.72 15.22
N ILE A 126 -1.97 -6.38 15.76
CA ILE A 126 -2.78 -5.85 16.85
C ILE A 126 -1.98 -5.62 18.14
N PHE A 127 -2.26 -4.52 18.84
CA PHE A 127 -1.68 -4.23 20.15
C PHE A 127 -2.36 -5.08 21.22
N ARG A 128 -1.64 -6.12 21.65
CA ARG A 128 -2.16 -7.17 22.55
C ARG A 128 -2.61 -6.68 23.93
N GLY A 129 -2.01 -5.60 24.43
CA GLY A 129 -2.31 -5.02 25.75
C GLY A 129 -3.47 -4.01 25.74
N MET A 130 -4.19 -3.88 24.62
CA MET A 130 -5.21 -2.86 24.40
C MET A 130 -6.55 -3.47 24.02
N THR A 131 -7.65 -2.76 24.27
CA THR A 131 -8.98 -3.07 23.72
C THR A 131 -9.05 -2.71 22.23
N VAL A 132 -10.13 -3.10 21.55
CA VAL A 132 -10.40 -2.70 20.15
C VAL A 132 -10.39 -1.18 19.99
N GLU A 133 -11.12 -0.46 20.86
CA GLU A 133 -11.15 1.00 20.87
C GLU A 133 -9.76 1.61 21.05
N GLN A 134 -9.01 1.12 22.04
CA GLN A 134 -7.65 1.62 22.30
C GLN A 134 -6.71 1.37 21.14
N ASN A 135 -6.86 0.25 20.42
CA ASN A 135 -6.07 -0.06 19.23
C ASN A 135 -6.27 0.98 18.12
N ILE A 136 -7.52 1.33 17.82
CA ILE A 136 -7.87 2.30 16.77
C ILE A 136 -7.50 3.71 17.24
N MET A 137 -7.88 4.07 18.47
CA MET A 137 -7.61 5.38 19.06
C MET A 137 -6.10 5.67 19.09
N ALA A 138 -5.25 4.70 19.43
CA ALA A 138 -3.79 4.88 19.45
C ALA A 138 -3.19 5.39 18.13
N VAL A 139 -3.86 5.16 16.98
CA VAL A 139 -3.46 5.75 15.70
C VAL A 139 -4.13 7.11 15.49
N LEU A 140 -5.41 7.24 15.80
CA LEU A 140 -6.15 8.51 15.70
C LEU A 140 -5.50 9.64 16.51
N GLU A 141 -5.00 9.35 17.72
CA GLU A 141 -4.28 10.33 18.57
C GLU A 141 -3.00 10.88 17.95
N VAL A 142 -2.43 10.18 16.97
CA VAL A 142 -1.19 10.60 16.28
C VAL A 142 -1.49 11.48 15.07
N VAL A 143 -2.66 11.33 14.44
CA VAL A 143 -2.99 11.97 13.16
C VAL A 143 -4.05 13.06 13.25
N GLU A 144 -4.84 13.10 14.32
CA GLU A 144 -5.88 14.10 14.53
C GLU A 144 -5.78 14.68 15.95
N ASP A 145 -5.51 15.98 16.04
CA ASP A 145 -5.35 16.67 17.31
C ASP A 145 -6.71 16.93 17.98
N ASP A 146 -7.75 17.20 17.19
CA ASP A 146 -9.09 17.51 17.66
C ASP A 146 -9.76 16.27 18.26
N ARG A 147 -10.04 16.33 19.56
CA ARG A 147 -10.66 15.25 20.30
C ARG A 147 -12.04 14.87 19.77
N ILE A 148 -12.87 15.84 19.37
CA ILE A 148 -14.23 15.58 18.89
C ILE A 148 -14.16 14.85 17.55
N LYS A 149 -13.26 15.27 16.66
CA LYS A 149 -13.05 14.58 15.38
C LYS A 149 -12.51 13.17 15.58
N ARG A 150 -11.58 12.96 16.51
CA ARG A 150 -11.09 11.61 16.86
C ARG A 150 -12.21 10.69 17.33
N GLU A 151 -13.04 11.17 18.26
CA GLU A 151 -14.17 10.39 18.77
C GLU A 151 -15.14 10.06 17.62
N GLN A 152 -15.44 11.00 16.73
CA GLN A 152 -16.27 10.73 15.55
C GLN A 152 -15.66 9.69 14.61
N SER A 153 -14.38 9.85 14.24
CA SER A 153 -13.69 8.89 13.36
C SER A 153 -13.59 7.50 13.99
N LEU A 154 -13.45 7.41 15.31
CA LEU A 154 -13.52 6.12 16.01
C LEU A 154 -14.89 5.46 15.82
N GLU A 155 -15.99 6.19 16.06
CA GLU A 155 -17.34 5.63 15.85
C GLU A 155 -17.55 5.20 14.40
N ASP A 156 -17.13 6.02 13.44
CA ASP A 156 -17.24 5.72 12.01
C ASP A 156 -16.48 4.44 11.64
N LEU A 157 -15.24 4.28 12.11
CA LEU A 157 -14.42 3.09 11.87
C LEU A 157 -14.98 1.84 12.57
N LEU A 158 -15.47 1.98 13.81
CA LEU A 158 -16.09 0.84 14.50
C LEU A 158 -17.33 0.34 13.74
N ALA A 159 -18.13 1.27 13.22
CA ALA A 159 -19.33 0.98 12.44
C ALA A 159 -19.04 0.41 11.05
N GLU A 160 -18.13 1.03 10.30
CA GLU A 160 -17.74 0.59 8.96
C GLU A 160 -17.22 -0.87 8.98
N PHE A 161 -16.52 -1.26 10.04
CA PHE A 161 -15.95 -2.60 10.19
C PHE A 161 -16.79 -3.55 11.05
N ALA A 162 -18.00 -3.16 11.45
CA ALA A 162 -18.95 -3.95 12.24
C ALA A 162 -18.31 -4.58 13.49
N ILE A 163 -17.62 -3.75 14.29
CA ILE A 163 -16.90 -4.15 15.51
C ILE A 163 -17.26 -3.26 16.73
N GLU A 164 -18.35 -2.49 16.67
CA GLU A 164 -18.84 -1.63 17.76
C GLU A 164 -19.13 -2.43 19.03
N HIS A 165 -19.76 -3.60 18.88
CA HIS A 165 -20.06 -4.50 19.99
C HIS A 165 -18.80 -5.07 20.67
N LEU A 166 -17.63 -4.98 20.02
CA LEU A 166 -16.34 -5.44 20.53
C LEU A 166 -15.48 -4.31 21.07
N ARG A 167 -15.97 -3.06 21.10
CA ARG A 167 -15.24 -1.84 21.48
C ARG A 167 -14.35 -2.02 22.72
N ARG A 168 -14.90 -2.61 23.79
CA ARG A 168 -14.23 -2.82 25.07
C ARG A 168 -13.57 -4.19 25.22
N THR A 169 -13.69 -5.05 24.22
CA THR A 169 -13.10 -6.38 24.23
C THR A 169 -11.58 -6.28 24.11
N PRO A 170 -10.81 -7.00 24.95
CA PRO A 170 -9.36 -7.08 24.80
C PRO A 170 -8.97 -7.66 23.43
N ALA A 171 -7.98 -7.07 22.76
CA ALA A 171 -7.50 -7.51 21.45
C ALA A 171 -7.17 -9.01 21.36
N LEU A 172 -6.68 -9.59 22.45
CA LEU A 172 -6.33 -11.01 22.53
C LEU A 172 -7.53 -11.96 22.52
N ALA A 173 -8.71 -11.48 22.94
CA ALA A 173 -9.94 -12.28 22.99
C ALA A 173 -10.68 -12.35 21.64
N LEU A 174 -10.26 -11.56 20.66
CA LEU A 174 -10.87 -11.52 19.32
C LEU A 174 -10.59 -12.82 18.55
N SER A 175 -11.62 -13.30 17.85
CA SER A 175 -11.46 -14.30 16.79
C SER A 175 -10.55 -13.76 15.67
N GLY A 176 -10.08 -14.65 14.79
CA GLY A 176 -9.20 -14.26 13.67
C GLY A 176 -9.84 -13.20 12.77
N GLY A 177 -11.12 -13.35 12.42
CA GLY A 177 -11.83 -12.40 11.56
C GLY A 177 -12.08 -11.05 12.22
N GLU A 178 -12.50 -11.04 13.49
CA GLU A 178 -12.70 -9.79 14.26
C GLU A 178 -11.39 -9.03 14.42
N ARG A 179 -10.31 -9.76 14.72
CA ARG A 179 -8.96 -9.19 14.80
C ARG A 179 -8.55 -8.57 13.48
N ARG A 180 -8.77 -9.26 12.36
CA ARG A 180 -8.43 -8.72 11.04
C ARG A 180 -9.20 -7.44 10.72
N ARG A 181 -10.50 -7.39 11.02
CA ARG A 181 -11.31 -6.17 10.87
C ARG A 181 -10.79 -5.02 11.74
N CYS A 182 -10.43 -5.29 12.99
CA CYS A 182 -9.82 -4.29 13.88
C CYS A 182 -8.47 -3.78 13.34
N GLU A 183 -7.64 -4.66 12.77
CA GLU A 183 -6.35 -4.26 12.18
C GLU A 183 -6.53 -3.41 10.92
N ILE A 184 -7.51 -3.74 10.07
CA ILE A 184 -7.86 -2.94 8.89
C ILE A 184 -8.37 -1.56 9.33
N ALA A 185 -9.32 -1.51 10.27
CA ALA A 185 -9.84 -0.26 10.82
C ALA A 185 -8.71 0.63 11.36
N ARG A 186 -7.78 0.04 12.12
CA ARG A 186 -6.60 0.75 12.65
C ARG A 186 -5.65 1.21 11.55
N ALA A 187 -5.46 0.45 10.48
CA ALA A 187 -4.62 0.87 9.35
C ALA A 187 -5.23 2.05 8.59
N LEU A 188 -6.57 2.10 8.47
CA LEU A 188 -7.28 3.20 7.81
C LEU A 188 -7.44 4.45 8.69
N ALA A 189 -7.37 4.29 10.01
CA ALA A 189 -7.37 5.41 10.96
C ALA A 189 -6.27 6.46 10.70
N ALA A 190 -5.17 6.07 10.05
CA ALA A 190 -4.10 6.99 9.67
C ALA A 190 -4.42 7.86 8.43
N HIS A 191 -5.63 7.76 7.86
CA HIS A 191 -6.04 8.39 6.61
C HIS A 191 -5.03 8.26 5.45
N PRO A 192 -4.55 7.05 5.14
CA PRO A 192 -3.56 6.84 4.09
C PRO A 192 -4.11 7.15 2.69
N ASN A 193 -3.29 7.77 1.84
CA ASN A 193 -3.56 7.94 0.41
C ASN A 193 -3.37 6.65 -0.39
N PHE A 194 -2.46 5.79 0.06
CA PHE A 194 -2.14 4.48 -0.52
C PHE A 194 -2.06 3.46 0.59
N VAL A 195 -2.75 2.32 0.44
CA VAL A 195 -2.70 1.24 1.42
C VAL A 195 -2.13 0.00 0.77
N LEU A 196 -1.06 -0.53 1.35
CA LEU A 196 -0.52 -1.83 0.99
C LEU A 196 -1.08 -2.89 1.94
N LEU A 197 -1.84 -3.83 1.39
CA LEU A 197 -2.47 -4.92 2.14
C LEU A 197 -1.77 -6.24 1.79
N ASP A 198 -0.97 -6.79 2.72
CA ASP A 198 -0.34 -8.11 2.52
C ASP A 198 -1.32 -9.20 3.01
N GLU A 199 -1.86 -9.97 2.05
CA GLU A 199 -2.87 -11.02 2.24
C GLU A 199 -4.02 -10.64 3.21
N PRO A 200 -4.96 -9.76 2.81
CA PRO A 200 -6.09 -9.35 3.65
C PRO A 200 -7.27 -10.33 3.75
N LEU A 201 -7.10 -11.59 3.32
CA LEU A 201 -8.20 -12.58 3.20
C LEU A 201 -8.35 -13.48 4.43
#